data_AF-A0A3B9QK74-F1
#
_entry.id   AF-A0A3B9QK74-F1
#
_cell.length_a   1.000
_cell.length_b   1.000
_cell.length_c   1.000
_cell.angle_alpha   90.00
_cell.angle_beta   90.00
_cell.angle_gamma   90.00
#
_symmetry.space_group_name_H-M   'P 1'
#
loop_
_entity.id
_entity.type
_entity.pdbx_description
1 polymer ?
#
loop_
_entity_poly.entity_id
_entity_poly.type
_entity_poly.pdbx_seq_one_letter_code
_entity_poly.pdbx_strand_id
1 'polypeptide(L)'
;MARRHSRYGPEDGFDFWNAVVSIGAFIILIGMIVFAVNIVRTWLGYKAGTVPQEPADPWDGRTIEWAIPCPTPEHNFDYVPVITDVDDFWHKKYQPDENGKLRKVADGNEIAQRGDQNPHLPSPSYWPIVLASALPLIALGLIYNLWISGVGLLLLLGSMYGWSLEPATDPDAGHGEHADDHGPDDVDPPGDEDSEVAEEAPVV
;
A
#
# COMPACT_ATOMS: atom_id res chain seq x y z
N MET A 1 24.37 32.05 -18.62
CA MET A 1 25.09 30.94 -17.95
C MET A 1 24.85 29.63 -18.70
N ALA A 2 25.88 29.03 -19.31
CA ALA A 2 25.77 27.71 -19.94
C ALA A 2 25.78 26.61 -18.86
N ARG A 3 25.15 25.46 -19.11
CA ARG A 3 25.08 24.35 -18.14
C ARG A 3 26.39 23.55 -18.07
N ARG A 4 26.65 22.89 -16.94
CA ARG A 4 27.80 21.98 -16.70
C ARG A 4 29.17 22.67 -16.67
N HIS A 5 29.23 23.91 -16.19
CA HIS A 5 30.50 24.58 -15.84
C HIS A 5 30.71 24.52 -14.33
N SER A 6 31.91 24.14 -13.90
CA SER A 6 32.29 24.06 -12.49
C SER A 6 32.67 25.41 -11.88
N ARG A 7 33.01 26.40 -12.72
CA ARG A 7 33.42 27.75 -12.31
C ARG A 7 32.99 28.77 -13.36
N TYR A 8 32.64 29.98 -12.91
CA TYR A 8 32.44 31.17 -13.73
C TYR A 8 33.54 32.18 -13.43
N GLY A 9 33.99 32.91 -14.45
CA GLY A 9 34.99 33.97 -14.31
C GLY A 9 34.35 35.26 -13.80
N PRO A 10 35.10 36.13 -13.09
CA PRO A 10 34.59 37.45 -12.68
C PRO A 10 34.13 38.32 -13.86
N GLU A 11 34.71 38.11 -15.04
CA GLU A 11 34.36 38.76 -16.30
C GLU A 11 32.95 38.41 -16.82
N ASP A 12 32.37 37.28 -16.36
CA ASP A 12 31.08 36.80 -16.82
C ASP A 12 29.90 37.53 -16.14
N GLY A 13 30.14 38.25 -15.04
CA GLY A 13 29.11 38.99 -14.31
C GLY A 13 28.05 38.13 -13.59
N PHE A 14 28.29 36.82 -13.43
CA PHE A 14 27.32 35.89 -12.83
C PHE A 14 27.48 35.67 -11.31
N ASP A 15 28.50 36.25 -10.67
CA ASP A 15 28.81 36.00 -9.26
C ASP A 15 27.61 36.25 -8.33
N PHE A 16 26.92 37.38 -8.51
CA PHE A 16 25.74 37.72 -7.71
C PHE A 16 24.61 36.70 -7.86
N TRP A 17 24.26 36.35 -9.10
CA TRP A 17 23.18 35.41 -9.38
C TRP A 17 23.51 33.98 -8.94
N ASN A 18 24.77 33.57 -9.07
CA ASN A 18 25.24 32.29 -8.56
C ASN A 18 25.15 32.23 -7.01
N ALA A 19 25.47 33.33 -6.32
CA ALA A 19 25.28 33.45 -4.87
C ALA A 19 23.79 33.36 -4.47
N VAL A 20 22.90 34.06 -5.19
CA VAL A 20 21.45 33.98 -4.94
C VAL A 20 20.92 32.55 -5.09
N VAL A 21 21.29 31.85 -6.16
CA VAL A 21 20.88 30.46 -6.37
C VAL A 21 21.46 29.54 -5.28
N SER A 22 22.70 29.77 -4.84
CA SER A 22 23.32 29.02 -3.74
C SER A 22 22.57 29.20 -2.43
N ILE A 23 22.14 30.42 -2.11
CA ILE A 23 21.27 30.70 -0.96
C ILE A 23 19.95 29.95 -1.08
N GLY A 24 19.33 29.95 -2.27
CA GLY A 24 18.12 29.16 -2.54
C GLY A 24 18.31 27.67 -2.27
N ALA A 25 19.46 27.09 -2.65
CA ALA A 25 19.77 25.69 -2.36
C ALA A 25 19.86 25.41 -0.85
N PHE A 26 20.44 26.33 -0.06
CA PHE A 26 20.45 26.20 1.40
C PHE A 26 19.06 26.34 2.04
N ILE A 27 18.18 27.16 1.46
CA ILE A 27 16.78 27.25 1.92
C ILE A 27 16.08 25.91 1.70
N ILE A 28 16.28 25.27 0.55
CA ILE A 28 15.75 23.92 0.28
C ILE A 28 16.30 22.91 1.29
N LEU A 29 17.61 22.96 1.59
CA LEU A 29 18.22 22.09 2.61
C LEU A 29 17.54 22.26 3.99
N ILE A 30 17.28 23.50 4.41
CA ILE A 30 16.58 23.78 5.67
C ILE A 30 15.16 23.20 5.62
N GLY A 31 14.44 23.37 4.50
CA GLY A 31 13.12 22.76 4.31
C GLY A 31 13.14 21.23 4.44
N MET A 32 14.14 20.57 3.85
CA MET A 32 14.33 19.12 3.98
C MET A 32 14.62 18.68 5.42
N ILE A 33 15.38 19.47 6.19
CA ILE A 33 15.63 19.20 7.61
C ILE A 33 14.33 19.31 8.41
N VAL A 34 13.54 20.38 8.20
CA VAL A 34 12.24 20.54 8.88
C VAL A 34 11.31 19.37 8.55
N PHE A 35 11.26 18.95 7.28
CA PHE A 35 10.49 17.77 6.87
C PHE A 35 10.95 16.48 7.57
N ALA A 36 12.26 16.23 7.62
CA ALA A 36 12.82 15.07 8.33
C ALA A 36 12.52 15.10 9.84
N VAL A 37 12.61 16.27 10.47
CA VAL A 37 12.25 16.45 11.88
C VAL A 37 10.77 16.14 12.11
N ASN A 38 9.88 16.56 11.21
CA ASN A 38 8.45 16.24 11.31
C ASN A 38 8.20 14.72 11.24
N ILE A 39 8.86 14.01 10.31
CA ILE A 39 8.76 12.54 10.21
C ILE A 39 9.19 11.88 11.52
N VAL A 40 10.38 12.24 12.03
CA VAL A 40 10.94 11.63 13.25
C VAL A 40 10.06 11.95 14.46
N ARG A 41 9.60 13.19 14.59
CA ARG A 41 8.74 13.61 15.70
C ARG A 41 7.40 12.86 15.68
N THR A 42 6.76 12.74 14.52
CA THR A 42 5.49 12.01 14.40
C THR A 42 5.66 10.52 14.68
N TRP A 43 6.73 9.90 14.15
CA TRP A 43 7.02 8.48 14.40
C TRP A 43 7.32 8.18 15.88
N LEU A 44 8.14 9.01 16.53
CA LEU A 44 8.40 8.89 17.96
C LEU A 44 7.14 9.15 18.79
N GLY A 45 6.34 10.15 18.40
CA GLY A 45 5.08 10.50 19.07
C GLY A 45 4.05 9.37 19.02
N TYR A 46 3.90 8.74 17.84
CA TYR A 46 3.07 7.55 17.63
C TYR A 46 3.54 6.38 18.51
N LYS A 47 4.84 6.05 18.49
CA LYS A 47 5.41 4.98 19.32
C LYS A 47 5.26 5.23 20.82
N ALA A 48 5.32 6.49 21.24
CA ALA A 48 5.16 6.88 22.64
C ALA A 48 3.69 7.02 23.07
N GLY A 49 2.72 6.88 22.16
CA GLY A 49 1.30 7.09 22.43
C GLY A 49 0.94 8.53 22.80
N THR A 50 1.79 9.50 22.46
CA THR A 50 1.56 10.93 22.76
C THR A 50 0.77 11.65 21.67
N VAL A 51 0.70 11.06 20.48
CA VAL A 51 -0.12 11.52 19.36
C VAL A 51 -1.30 10.53 19.23
N PRO A 52 -2.56 11.00 19.28
CA PRO A 52 -3.72 10.13 19.11
C PRO A 52 -3.76 9.55 17.69
N GLN A 53 -4.39 8.39 17.54
CA GLN A 53 -4.69 7.84 16.22
C GLN A 53 -5.71 8.76 15.54
N GLU A 54 -5.45 9.09 14.28
CA GLU A 54 -6.39 9.85 13.47
C GLU A 54 -7.57 8.96 13.06
N PRO A 55 -8.76 9.54 12.82
CA PRO A 55 -9.90 8.79 12.33
C PRO A 55 -9.65 8.32 10.87
N ALA A 56 -10.47 7.41 10.36
CA ALA A 56 -10.32 6.84 9.01
C ALA A 56 -10.35 7.91 7.90
N ASP A 57 -11.24 8.90 8.04
CA ASP A 57 -11.41 10.01 7.12
C ASP A 57 -11.20 11.36 7.85
N PRO A 58 -9.95 11.81 8.03
CA PRO A 58 -9.65 13.08 8.69
C PRO A 58 -9.86 14.30 7.78
N TRP A 59 -9.98 14.10 6.45
CA TRP A 59 -10.01 15.19 5.46
C TRP A 59 -11.33 15.30 4.69
N ASP A 60 -12.32 14.47 5.03
CA ASP A 60 -13.54 14.32 4.24
C ASP A 60 -13.24 13.92 2.78
N GLY A 61 -12.37 12.93 2.59
CA GLY A 61 -11.88 12.43 1.30
C GLY A 61 -12.96 11.81 0.41
N ARG A 62 -12.68 11.63 -0.89
CA ARG A 62 -13.72 11.25 -1.88
C ARG A 62 -13.69 9.81 -2.33
N THR A 63 -12.55 9.20 -2.16
CA THR A 63 -12.15 7.94 -2.75
C THR A 63 -12.10 6.86 -1.66
N ILE A 64 -12.05 5.60 -2.07
CA ILE A 64 -12.27 4.47 -1.16
C ILE A 64 -11.13 4.21 -0.17
N GLU A 65 -9.94 4.80 -0.36
CA GLU A 65 -8.87 4.70 0.64
C GLU A 65 -9.27 5.32 1.98
N TRP A 66 -10.22 6.26 1.98
CA TRP A 66 -10.78 6.89 3.19
C TRP A 66 -11.88 6.04 3.84
N ALA A 67 -12.24 4.90 3.24
CA ALA A 67 -13.14 3.91 3.83
C ALA A 67 -12.40 2.81 4.60
N ILE A 68 -11.07 2.90 4.71
CA ILE A 68 -10.22 1.96 5.43
C ILE A 68 -9.90 2.55 6.81
N PRO A 69 -9.90 1.74 7.89
CA PRO A 69 -9.59 2.26 9.23
C PRO A 69 -8.12 2.67 9.35
N CYS A 70 -7.84 3.53 10.35
CA CYS A 70 -6.49 3.93 10.72
C CYS A 70 -6.15 3.34 12.10
N PRO A 71 -5.10 2.51 12.25
CA PRO A 71 -4.14 2.07 11.23
C PRO A 71 -4.75 1.10 10.20
N THR A 72 -4.19 1.11 8.99
CA THR A 72 -4.64 0.25 7.89
C THR A 72 -4.37 -1.24 8.18
N PRO A 73 -5.39 -2.11 8.13
CA PRO A 73 -5.24 -3.56 8.25
C PRO A 73 -4.44 -4.14 7.09
N GLU A 74 -3.81 -5.30 7.28
CA GLU A 74 -2.99 -5.96 6.25
C GLU A 74 -3.80 -6.35 5.00
N HIS A 75 -5.09 -6.64 5.18
CA HIS A 75 -6.03 -6.99 4.12
C HIS A 75 -6.73 -5.80 3.47
N ASN A 76 -6.46 -4.57 3.91
CA ASN A 76 -7.09 -3.31 3.48
C ASN A 76 -8.61 -3.23 3.75
N PHE A 77 -9.41 -4.06 3.07
CA PHE A 77 -10.87 -4.06 3.15
C PHE A 77 -11.37 -5.39 3.71
N ASP A 78 -12.19 -5.33 4.76
CA ASP A 78 -12.96 -6.44 5.32
C ASP A 78 -13.87 -7.11 4.27
N TYR A 79 -14.52 -6.29 3.45
CA TYR A 79 -15.41 -6.74 2.38
C TYR A 79 -15.10 -5.98 1.09
N VAL A 80 -15.23 -6.68 -0.04
CA VAL A 80 -15.00 -6.08 -1.37
C VAL A 80 -15.97 -4.91 -1.57
N PRO A 81 -15.49 -3.67 -1.72
CA PRO A 81 -16.37 -2.53 -1.89
C PRO A 81 -17.02 -2.58 -3.27
N VAL A 82 -18.34 -2.40 -3.30
CA VAL A 82 -19.07 -2.18 -4.55
C VAL A 82 -18.90 -0.71 -4.95
N ILE A 83 -18.36 -0.49 -6.14
CA ILE A 83 -18.05 0.83 -6.69
C ILE A 83 -19.01 1.13 -7.84
N THR A 84 -19.84 2.17 -7.69
CA THR A 84 -20.75 2.60 -8.75
C THR A 84 -20.22 3.79 -9.54
N ASP A 85 -19.42 4.63 -8.89
CA ASP A 85 -18.95 5.91 -9.43
C ASP A 85 -17.46 6.12 -9.14
N VAL A 86 -16.82 7.07 -9.84
CA VAL A 86 -15.40 7.38 -9.63
C VAL A 86 -15.13 7.89 -8.20
N ASP A 87 -16.03 8.73 -7.68
CA ASP A 87 -15.99 9.26 -6.31
C ASP A 87 -17.02 8.51 -5.43
N ASP A 88 -17.03 7.18 -5.47
CA ASP A 88 -18.01 6.33 -4.78
C ASP A 88 -18.15 6.64 -3.28
N PHE A 89 -17.02 6.83 -2.57
CA PHE A 89 -17.05 7.17 -1.15
C PHE A 89 -17.64 8.57 -0.88
N TRP A 90 -17.48 9.51 -1.80
CA TRP A 90 -18.16 10.81 -1.74
C TRP A 90 -19.67 10.66 -1.88
N HIS A 91 -20.15 9.85 -2.82
CA HIS A 91 -21.58 9.63 -3.04
C HIS A 91 -22.26 8.87 -1.90
N LYS A 92 -21.50 8.04 -1.16
CA LYS A 92 -21.95 7.41 0.09
C LYS A 92 -22.12 8.43 1.22
N LYS A 93 -21.26 9.46 1.28
CA LYS A 93 -21.34 10.54 2.27
C LYS A 93 -22.34 11.63 1.90
N TYR A 94 -22.44 11.97 0.62
CA TYR A 94 -23.20 13.10 0.10
C TYR A 94 -24.23 12.66 -0.94
N GLN A 95 -25.50 12.86 -0.64
CA GLN A 95 -26.60 12.58 -1.55
C GLN A 95 -27.36 13.87 -1.90
N PRO A 96 -27.92 13.97 -3.12
CA PRO A 96 -28.78 15.08 -3.48
C PRO A 96 -30.10 15.02 -2.70
N ASP A 97 -30.47 16.14 -2.07
CA ASP A 97 -31.77 16.34 -1.44
C ASP A 97 -32.88 16.48 -2.51
N GLU A 98 -34.15 16.57 -2.10
CA GLU A 98 -35.31 16.73 -2.99
C GLU A 98 -35.18 17.94 -3.96
N ASN A 99 -34.38 18.93 -3.57
CA ASN A 99 -34.09 20.13 -4.36
C ASN A 99 -32.82 20.01 -5.24
N GLY A 100 -32.21 18.83 -5.33
CA GLY A 100 -30.98 18.57 -6.10
C GLY A 100 -29.69 19.11 -5.45
N LYS A 101 -29.74 19.54 -4.18
CA LYS A 101 -28.57 20.05 -3.44
C LYS A 101 -27.90 18.92 -2.66
N LEU A 102 -26.59 18.77 -2.79
CA LEU A 102 -25.83 17.78 -2.02
C LEU A 102 -25.89 18.07 -0.52
N ARG A 103 -26.27 17.07 0.27
CA ARG A 103 -26.31 17.08 1.72
C ARG A 103 -25.49 15.91 2.25
N LYS A 104 -24.72 16.15 3.33
CA LYS A 104 -24.01 15.08 4.05
C LYS A 104 -25.03 14.22 4.79
N VAL A 105 -25.14 12.95 4.38
CA VAL A 105 -26.07 11.96 4.93
C VAL A 105 -25.41 11.14 6.04
N ALA A 106 -24.11 10.84 5.89
CA ALA A 106 -23.34 10.06 6.84
C ALA A 106 -21.92 10.63 6.98
N ASP A 107 -21.28 10.38 8.13
CA ASP A 107 -19.86 10.72 8.31
C ASP A 107 -18.95 9.65 7.71
N GLY A 108 -17.82 10.05 7.14
CA GLY A 108 -16.88 9.10 6.52
C GLY A 108 -16.39 8.03 7.49
N ASN A 109 -16.23 8.40 8.76
CA ASN A 109 -15.76 7.50 9.81
C ASN A 109 -16.82 6.48 10.27
N GLU A 110 -18.10 6.75 10.01
CA GLU A 110 -19.19 5.80 10.28
C GLU A 110 -19.36 4.79 9.15
N ILE A 111 -19.00 5.19 7.93
CA ILE A 111 -19.05 4.35 6.72
C ILE A 111 -17.80 3.50 6.57
N ALA A 112 -16.66 3.98 7.08
CA ALA A 112 -15.39 3.27 7.03
C ALA A 112 -15.49 1.88 7.66
N GLN A 113 -14.80 0.92 7.06
CA GLN A 113 -14.73 -0.46 7.54
C GLN A 113 -13.96 -0.54 8.85
N ARG A 114 -14.15 -1.62 9.61
CA ARG A 114 -13.59 -1.76 10.97
C ARG A 114 -12.20 -2.38 10.97
N GLY A 115 -11.88 -3.18 9.96
CA GLY A 115 -10.61 -3.89 9.86
C GLY A 115 -10.53 -5.11 10.76
N ASP A 116 -11.68 -5.72 11.12
CA ASP A 116 -11.76 -6.82 12.09
C ASP A 116 -11.87 -8.21 11.44
N GLN A 117 -11.98 -8.27 10.12
CA GLN A 117 -12.02 -9.54 9.38
C GLN A 117 -10.62 -10.10 9.15
N ASN A 118 -10.53 -11.42 8.97
CA ASN A 118 -9.28 -12.12 8.71
C ASN A 118 -9.36 -12.91 7.38
N PRO A 119 -9.39 -12.22 6.22
CA PRO A 119 -9.37 -12.90 4.94
C PRO A 119 -8.00 -13.56 4.69
N HIS A 120 -7.96 -14.55 3.80
CA HIS A 120 -6.70 -15.22 3.46
C HIS A 120 -5.72 -14.22 2.81
N LEU A 121 -4.49 -14.16 3.32
CA LEU A 121 -3.42 -13.33 2.74
C LEU A 121 -2.35 -14.22 2.11
N PRO A 122 -1.68 -13.75 1.04
CA PRO A 122 -0.54 -14.48 0.49
C PRO A 122 0.59 -14.55 1.51
N SER A 123 1.22 -15.73 1.64
CA SER A 123 2.35 -15.92 2.55
C SER A 123 3.58 -15.11 2.10
N PRO A 124 4.39 -14.59 3.05
CA PRO A 124 5.61 -13.86 2.71
C PRO A 124 6.65 -14.80 2.06
N SER A 125 7.28 -14.33 0.97
CA SER A 125 8.35 -15.06 0.27
C SER A 125 9.68 -14.30 0.35
N TYR A 126 10.77 -15.02 0.61
CA TYR A 126 12.12 -14.45 0.64
C TYR A 126 12.76 -14.36 -0.76
N TRP A 127 12.26 -15.14 -1.73
CA TRP A 127 12.87 -15.26 -3.06
C TRP A 127 12.94 -13.94 -3.85
N PRO A 128 11.93 -13.04 -3.81
CA PRO A 128 12.03 -11.76 -4.51
C PRO A 128 13.23 -10.92 -4.07
N ILE A 129 13.57 -10.91 -2.79
CA ILE A 129 14.72 -10.16 -2.26
C ILE A 129 16.03 -10.81 -2.71
N VAL A 130 16.12 -12.15 -2.66
CA VAL A 130 17.32 -12.87 -3.12
C VAL A 130 17.54 -12.66 -4.62
N LEU A 131 16.48 -12.76 -5.42
CA LEU A 131 16.51 -12.49 -6.86
C LEU A 131 16.94 -11.04 -7.14
N ALA A 132 16.35 -10.07 -6.45
CA ALA A 132 16.70 -8.65 -6.60
C ALA A 132 18.17 -8.38 -6.25
N SER A 133 18.73 -9.07 -5.25
CA SER A 133 20.14 -8.96 -4.86
C SER A 133 21.11 -9.51 -5.92
N ALA A 134 20.65 -10.38 -6.83
CA ALA A 134 21.45 -10.91 -7.92
C ALA A 134 21.74 -9.85 -9.00
N LEU A 135 20.79 -8.95 -9.26
CA LEU A 135 20.93 -7.90 -10.28
C LEU A 135 22.13 -6.94 -10.04
N PRO A 136 22.33 -6.35 -8.84
CA PRO A 136 23.48 -5.50 -8.59
C PRO A 136 24.79 -6.29 -8.66
N LEU A 137 24.82 -7.58 -8.30
CA LEU A 137 26.01 -8.42 -8.47
C LEU A 137 26.36 -8.63 -9.95
N ILE A 138 25.35 -8.90 -10.80
CA ILE A 138 25.54 -8.99 -12.24
C ILE A 138 26.08 -7.68 -12.81
N ALA A 139 25.42 -6.56 -12.48
CA ALA A 139 25.81 -5.23 -12.94
C ALA A 139 27.24 -4.86 -12.50
N LEU A 140 27.58 -5.10 -11.23
CA LEU A 140 28.91 -4.85 -10.70
C LEU A 140 29.97 -5.71 -11.39
N GLY A 141 29.65 -6.97 -11.69
CA GLY A 141 30.54 -7.83 -12.46
C GLY A 141 30.74 -7.36 -13.90
N LEU A 142 29.70 -6.83 -14.55
CA LEU A 142 29.82 -6.33 -15.93
C LEU A 142 30.72 -5.09 -16.00
N ILE A 143 30.73 -4.27 -14.93
CA ILE A 143 31.56 -3.07 -14.86
C ILE A 143 33.01 -3.40 -14.50
N TYR A 144 33.24 -4.28 -13.52
CA TYR A 144 34.58 -4.46 -12.92
C TYR A 144 35.23 -5.81 -13.21
N ASN A 145 34.47 -6.91 -13.19
CA ASN A 145 35.00 -8.26 -13.36
C ASN A 145 33.91 -9.28 -13.71
N LEU A 146 33.98 -9.85 -14.92
CA LEU A 146 32.99 -10.80 -15.44
C LEU A 146 32.76 -12.04 -14.54
N TRP A 147 33.73 -12.43 -13.72
CA TRP A 147 33.55 -13.53 -12.76
C TRP A 147 32.46 -13.25 -11.72
N ILE A 148 32.33 -12.00 -11.28
CA ILE A 148 31.28 -11.58 -10.33
C ILE A 148 29.91 -11.67 -11.01
N SER A 149 29.83 -11.39 -12.31
CA SER A 149 28.58 -11.59 -13.07
C SER A 149 28.18 -13.05 -13.16
N GLY A 150 29.14 -13.97 -13.24
CA GLY A 150 28.88 -15.41 -13.17
C GLY A 150 28.21 -15.81 -11.85
N VAL A 151 28.71 -15.30 -10.73
CA VAL A 151 28.10 -15.54 -9.40
C VAL A 151 26.69 -14.94 -9.32
N GLY A 152 26.51 -13.71 -9.79
CA GLY A 152 25.20 -13.06 -9.84
C GLY A 152 24.20 -13.81 -10.73
N LEU A 153 24.64 -14.33 -11.89
CA LEU A 153 23.79 -15.11 -12.79
C LEU A 153 23.36 -16.44 -12.14
N LEU A 154 24.26 -17.13 -11.44
CA LEU A 154 23.93 -18.34 -10.70
C LEU A 154 22.92 -18.06 -9.58
N LEU A 155 23.10 -16.97 -8.84
CA LEU A 155 22.16 -16.56 -7.80
C LEU A 155 20.78 -16.24 -8.39
N LEU A 156 20.73 -15.56 -9.54
CA LEU A 156 19.48 -15.23 -10.22
C LEU A 156 18.74 -16.49 -10.67
N LEU A 157 19.41 -17.41 -11.37
CA LEU A 157 18.81 -18.65 -11.84
C LEU A 157 18.38 -19.55 -10.68
N GLY A 158 19.21 -19.66 -9.63
CA GLY A 158 18.87 -20.40 -8.43
C GLY A 158 17.67 -19.82 -7.69
N SER A 159 17.57 -18.49 -7.62
CA SER A 159 16.42 -17.82 -6.98
C SER A 159 15.13 -18.01 -7.76
N MET A 160 15.17 -17.90 -9.09
CA MET A 160 14.00 -18.15 -9.93
C MET A 160 13.53 -19.60 -9.83
N TYR A 161 14.47 -20.55 -9.83
CA TYR A 161 14.15 -21.96 -9.67
C TYR A 161 13.55 -22.25 -8.29
N GLY A 162 14.14 -21.71 -7.23
CA GLY A 162 13.64 -21.87 -5.86
C GLY A 162 12.26 -21.25 -5.68
N TRP A 163 12.03 -20.07 -6.24
CA TRP A 163 10.74 -19.40 -6.22
C TRP A 163 9.66 -20.19 -6.97
N SER A 164 10.02 -20.80 -8.11
CA SER A 164 9.10 -21.63 -8.89
C SER A 164 8.65 -22.90 -8.16
N LEU A 165 9.39 -23.35 -7.15
CA LEU A 165 9.04 -24.52 -6.33
C LEU A 165 8.38 -24.14 -5.00
N GLU A 166 8.26 -22.86 -4.70
CA GLU A 166 7.60 -22.38 -3.49
C GLU A 166 6.10 -22.71 -3.57
N PRO A 167 5.52 -23.36 -2.55
CA PRO A 167 4.08 -23.55 -2.46
C PRO A 167 3.33 -22.21 -2.49
N ALA A 168 2.14 -22.18 -3.10
CA ALA A 168 1.34 -20.96 -3.20
C ALA A 168 0.84 -20.45 -1.83
N THR A 169 0.77 -21.33 -0.83
CA THR A 169 0.35 -21.04 0.54
C THR A 169 1.22 -21.84 1.51
N ASP A 170 1.59 -21.22 2.63
CA ASP A 170 2.30 -21.90 3.70
C ASP A 170 1.38 -22.93 4.40
N PRO A 171 1.68 -24.24 4.35
CA PRO A 171 0.86 -25.26 4.99
C PRO A 171 0.91 -25.21 6.52
N ASP A 172 1.92 -24.53 7.10
CA ASP A 172 2.09 -24.39 8.56
C ASP A 172 1.55 -23.06 9.09
N ALA A 173 1.09 -22.16 8.20
CA ALA A 173 0.35 -20.97 8.60
C ALA A 173 -1.02 -21.42 9.09
N GLY A 174 -1.12 -21.63 10.40
CA GLY A 174 -2.32 -22.14 11.08
C GLY A 174 -3.58 -21.52 10.49
N HIS A 175 -4.32 -22.34 9.73
CA HIS A 175 -5.71 -22.03 9.40
C HIS A 175 -6.39 -21.92 10.75
N GLY A 176 -6.78 -20.69 11.15
CA GLY A 176 -7.62 -20.49 12.31
C GLY A 176 -8.77 -21.49 12.17
N GLU A 177 -8.96 -22.30 13.21
CA GLU A 177 -10.00 -23.32 13.27
C GLU A 177 -11.25 -22.76 12.61
N HIS A 178 -11.62 -23.29 11.44
CA HIS A 178 -13.01 -23.25 11.06
C HIS A 178 -13.68 -23.97 12.21
N ALA A 179 -14.34 -23.20 13.09
CA ALA A 179 -15.36 -23.74 13.95
C ALA A 179 -16.43 -24.25 13.00
N ASP A 180 -16.22 -25.48 12.53
CA ASP A 180 -17.20 -26.30 11.88
C ASP A 180 -18.33 -26.42 12.91
N ASP A 181 -19.32 -25.52 12.84
CA ASP A 181 -20.55 -25.58 13.61
C ASP A 181 -21.45 -26.69 13.03
N HIS A 182 -20.87 -27.88 12.85
CA HIS A 182 -21.60 -29.11 12.65
C HIS A 182 -21.90 -29.68 14.03
N GLY A 183 -23.00 -29.20 14.63
CA GLY A 183 -23.63 -29.87 15.76
C GLY A 183 -23.98 -31.32 15.39
N PRO A 184 -24.00 -32.25 16.36
CA PRO A 184 -23.99 -33.70 16.10
C PRO A 184 -25.32 -34.32 15.61
N ASP A 185 -26.26 -33.53 15.07
CA ASP A 185 -27.64 -33.97 14.83
C ASP A 185 -28.14 -33.83 13.37
N ASP A 186 -27.25 -33.69 12.38
CA ASP A 186 -27.66 -33.69 10.98
C ASP A 186 -27.65 -35.13 10.41
N VAL A 187 -28.80 -35.78 10.50
CA VAL A 187 -29.12 -36.99 9.74
C VAL A 187 -29.33 -36.58 8.28
N ASP A 188 -28.37 -36.87 7.41
CA ASP A 188 -28.51 -36.69 5.96
C ASP A 188 -29.74 -37.46 5.42
N PRO A 189 -30.73 -36.79 4.79
CA PRO A 189 -31.69 -37.49 3.94
C PRO A 189 -30.99 -37.87 2.61
N PRO A 190 -31.29 -39.04 2.03
CA PRO A 190 -30.67 -39.47 0.78
C PRO A 190 -31.12 -38.56 -0.36
N GLY A 191 -30.15 -38.20 -1.20
CA GLY A 191 -30.30 -37.21 -2.25
C GLY A 191 -31.34 -37.55 -3.31
N ASP A 192 -31.80 -36.49 -3.96
CA ASP A 192 -32.36 -36.54 -5.30
C ASP A 192 -31.80 -35.34 -6.08
N GLU A 193 -31.46 -35.64 -7.33
CA GLU A 193 -30.88 -34.78 -8.34
C GLU A 193 -31.88 -33.67 -8.78
N ASP A 194 -31.32 -32.62 -9.39
CA ASP A 194 -31.98 -31.53 -10.15
C ASP A 194 -32.58 -30.35 -9.38
N SER A 195 -31.91 -29.17 -9.42
CA SER A 195 -32.53 -27.91 -9.87
C SER A 195 -31.58 -26.70 -9.82
N GLU A 196 -31.34 -26.14 -11.00
CA GLU A 196 -31.32 -24.70 -11.36
C GLU A 196 -30.60 -23.65 -10.48
N VAL A 197 -29.58 -23.03 -11.10
CA VAL A 197 -29.25 -21.59 -11.13
C VAL A 197 -29.83 -20.74 -9.98
N ALA A 198 -29.00 -20.51 -8.96
CA ALA A 198 -29.33 -19.58 -7.88
C ALA A 198 -29.28 -18.12 -8.38
N GLU A 199 -30.46 -17.52 -8.23
CA GLU A 199 -30.95 -16.18 -8.57
C GLU A 199 -30.19 -15.05 -7.83
N GLU A 200 -29.93 -13.94 -8.55
CA GLU A 200 -29.45 -12.67 -7.99
C GLU A 200 -30.43 -12.15 -6.94
N ALA A 201 -29.94 -11.84 -5.74
CA ALA A 201 -30.73 -11.22 -4.66
C ALA A 201 -30.59 -9.68 -4.66
N PRO A 202 -31.61 -8.95 -4.15
CA PRO A 202 -32.02 -7.67 -4.69
C PRO A 202 -31.28 -6.45 -4.14
N VAL A 203 -31.17 -5.44 -4.99
CA VAL A 203 -30.77 -4.07 -4.68
C VAL A 203 -31.78 -3.43 -3.72
N VAL A 204 -31.28 -2.89 -2.60
CA VAL A 204 -31.99 -1.90 -1.77
C VAL A 204 -31.10 -0.67 -1.64
#